data_AF-A0A9P7E666-F1
#
_entry.id   AF-A0A9P7E666-F1
#
_cell.length_a   1.000
_cell.length_b   1.000
_cell.length_c   1.000
_cell.angle_alpha   90.00
_cell.angle_beta   90.00
_cell.angle_gamma   90.00
#
_symmetry.space_group_name_H-M   'P 1'
#
loop_
_entity.id
_entity.type
_entity.pdbx_description
1 polymer ?
#
loop_
_entity_poly.entity_id
_entity_poly.type
_entity_poly.pdbx_seq_one_letter_code
_entity_poly.pdbx_strand_id
1 'polypeptide(L)'
;MKRIMSPSRVRRTASMILPGSMATAWTQAHFSMLLSTDKLIKELWVSGGVHLLLYCIKTGRIPPTFVTNYRLLCDFFFEEKIPVALIVTHLEKEDLMDDWYARNEGSFDSHAVKCVDHACITAVANLDPKGSE
;
A
#
# COMPACT_ATOMS: atom_id res chain seq x y z
N MET A 1 9.88 19.59 -15.07
CA MET A 1 9.25 20.01 -13.79
C MET A 1 7.78 19.57 -13.82
N LYS A 2 7.45 18.38 -13.29
CA LYS A 2 6.05 17.90 -13.32
C LYS A 2 5.27 18.57 -12.18
N ARG A 3 4.26 19.35 -12.53
CA ARG A 3 3.39 20.09 -11.58
C ARG A 3 2.58 19.09 -10.77
N ILE A 4 2.81 19.06 -9.46
CA ILE A 4 1.91 18.39 -8.50
C ILE A 4 0.51 19.01 -8.65
N MET A 5 -0.49 18.16 -8.84
CA MET A 5 -1.86 18.61 -9.07
C MET A 5 -2.49 19.16 -7.79
N SER A 6 -3.20 20.29 -7.90
CA SER A 6 -3.91 20.86 -6.76
C SER A 6 -5.07 19.94 -6.32
N PRO A 7 -5.48 19.96 -5.03
CA PRO A 7 -6.59 19.13 -4.52
C PRO A 7 -7.90 19.31 -5.31
N SER A 8 -8.15 20.54 -5.79
CA SER A 8 -9.28 20.87 -6.67
C SER A 8 -9.17 20.27 -8.08
N ARG A 9 -7.94 20.02 -8.56
CA ARG A 9 -7.68 19.34 -9.83
C ARG A 9 -7.77 17.82 -9.69
N VAL A 10 -7.27 17.26 -8.58
CA VAL A 10 -7.43 15.85 -8.19
C VAL A 10 -8.91 15.44 -8.17
N ARG A 11 -9.78 16.25 -7.54
CA ARG A 11 -11.23 16.00 -7.55
C ARG A 11 -11.84 16.02 -8.96
N ARG A 12 -11.38 16.92 -9.84
CA ARG A 12 -11.87 17.01 -11.22
C ARG A 12 -11.37 15.89 -12.12
N THR A 13 -10.12 15.44 -11.97
CA THR A 13 -9.58 14.33 -12.76
C THR A 13 -10.09 12.98 -12.30
N ALA A 14 -10.25 12.76 -11.00
CA ALA A 14 -10.92 11.57 -10.48
C ALA A 14 -12.38 11.46 -11.00
N SER A 15 -13.06 12.60 -11.16
CA SER A 15 -14.40 12.70 -11.77
C SER A 15 -14.43 12.49 -13.30
N MET A 16 -13.31 12.65 -14.00
CA MET A 16 -13.23 12.55 -15.47
C MET A 16 -12.83 11.16 -15.97
N ILE A 17 -12.24 10.32 -15.13
CA ILE A 17 -11.66 9.02 -15.54
C ILE A 17 -12.53 7.83 -15.07
N LEU A 18 -13.42 8.03 -14.10
CA LEU A 18 -14.24 6.95 -13.53
C LEU A 18 -15.73 7.10 -13.92
N PRO A 19 -16.40 6.01 -14.36
CA PRO A 19 -17.83 6.05 -14.67
C PRO A 19 -18.65 6.42 -13.44
N GLY A 20 -19.66 7.27 -13.64
CA GLY A 20 -20.36 8.05 -12.61
C GLY A 20 -21.01 7.28 -11.46
N SER A 21 -21.20 5.95 -11.56
CA SER A 21 -21.72 5.14 -10.44
C SER A 21 -20.66 4.78 -9.40
N MET A 22 -19.37 4.89 -9.73
CA MET A 22 -18.27 4.67 -8.78
C MET A 22 -17.88 5.93 -8.02
N ALA A 23 -18.19 7.14 -8.51
CA ALA A 23 -17.77 8.38 -7.85
C ALA A 23 -18.48 8.63 -6.49
N THR A 24 -19.70 8.14 -6.31
CA THR A 24 -20.54 8.40 -5.12
C THR A 24 -20.29 7.42 -3.97
N ALA A 25 -19.80 6.22 -4.23
CA ALA A 25 -19.47 5.24 -3.18
C ALA A 25 -18.16 5.56 -2.43
N TRP A 26 -17.30 6.40 -3.01
CA TRP A 26 -15.96 6.71 -2.50
C TRP A 26 -15.92 7.94 -1.56
N THR A 27 -17.00 8.71 -1.44
CA THR A 27 -16.90 10.07 -0.90
C THR A 27 -16.90 10.21 0.63
N GLN A 28 -17.32 9.22 1.43
CA GLN A 28 -17.49 9.44 2.88
C GLN A 28 -16.42 8.79 3.77
N ALA A 29 -16.02 7.54 3.52
CA ALA A 29 -15.09 6.80 4.39
C ALA A 29 -13.60 6.90 3.98
N HIS A 30 -13.32 7.28 2.73
CA HIS A 30 -11.96 7.25 2.14
C HIS A 30 -11.20 8.59 2.22
N PHE A 31 -11.88 9.66 2.63
CA PHE A 31 -11.33 11.01 2.59
C PHE A 31 -10.21 11.24 3.63
N SER A 32 -10.29 10.59 4.79
CA SER A 32 -9.30 10.71 5.87
C SER A 32 -7.94 10.14 5.47
N MET A 33 -7.92 8.96 4.82
CA MET A 33 -6.70 8.36 4.32
C MET A 33 -6.09 9.19 3.18
N LEU A 34 -6.91 9.72 2.29
CA LEU A 34 -6.44 10.62 1.22
C LEU A 34 -5.72 11.86 1.81
N LEU A 35 -6.30 12.47 2.85
CA LEU A 35 -5.76 13.69 3.46
C LEU A 35 -4.45 13.45 4.24
N SER A 36 -4.32 12.35 4.98
CA SER A 36 -3.06 12.04 5.69
C SER A 36 -1.95 11.64 4.71
N THR A 37 -2.31 10.87 3.68
CA THR A 37 -1.40 10.44 2.61
C THR A 37 -0.93 11.65 1.79
N ASP A 38 -1.81 12.60 1.48
CA ASP A 38 -1.46 13.84 0.78
C ASP A 38 -0.39 14.65 1.51
N LYS A 39 -0.46 14.75 2.84
CA LYS A 39 0.55 15.48 3.62
C LYS A 39 1.91 14.77 3.56
N LEU A 40 1.92 13.47 3.81
CA LEU A 40 3.13 12.65 3.77
C LEU A 40 3.78 12.68 2.37
N ILE A 41 2.97 12.51 1.33
CA ILE A 41 3.44 12.57 -0.07
C ILE A 41 4.07 13.93 -0.36
N LYS A 42 3.45 15.04 0.06
CA LYS A 42 4.03 16.39 -0.13
C LYS A 42 5.36 16.55 0.59
N GLU A 43 5.47 16.10 1.83
CA GLU A 43 6.72 16.15 2.58
C GLU A 43 7.82 15.32 1.90
N LEU A 44 7.47 14.10 1.44
CA LEU A 44 8.38 13.24 0.69
C LEU A 44 8.83 13.86 -0.64
N TRP A 45 7.95 14.53 -1.38
CA TRP A 45 8.34 15.24 -2.60
C TRP A 45 9.31 16.39 -2.33
N VAL A 46 9.15 17.09 -1.21
CA VAL A 46 10.05 18.18 -0.81
C VAL A 46 11.41 17.63 -0.37
N SER A 47 11.46 16.42 0.22
CA SER A 47 12.70 15.80 0.71
C SER A 47 13.47 14.97 -0.33
N GLY A 48 13.06 14.98 -1.60
CA GLY A 48 13.75 14.27 -2.68
C GLY A 48 12.95 13.15 -3.35
N GLY A 49 11.69 12.95 -2.96
CA GLY A 49 10.76 11.99 -3.55
C GLY A 49 10.82 10.61 -2.91
N VAL A 50 9.94 9.74 -3.39
CA VAL A 50 9.87 8.32 -2.99
C VAL A 50 10.56 7.49 -4.06
N HIS A 51 11.41 6.55 -3.64
CA HIS A 51 12.15 5.67 -4.56
C HIS A 51 11.66 4.21 -4.51
N LEU A 52 11.03 3.82 -3.40
CA LEU A 52 10.49 2.48 -3.16
C LEU A 52 9.33 2.58 -2.16
N LEU A 53 8.24 1.88 -2.44
CA LEU A 53 7.15 1.70 -1.49
C LEU A 53 7.23 0.30 -0.89
N LEU A 54 7.55 0.21 0.40
CA LEU A 54 7.41 -1.02 1.17
C LEU A 54 5.98 -1.13 1.67
N TYR A 55 5.23 -2.10 1.16
CA TYR A 55 3.84 -2.29 1.53
C TYR A 55 3.70 -3.50 2.45
N CYS A 56 3.52 -3.24 3.74
CA CYS A 56 3.43 -4.28 4.76
C CYS A 56 2.02 -4.88 4.85
N ILE A 57 1.95 -6.21 4.90
CA ILE A 57 0.75 -6.98 5.14
C ILE A 57 0.98 -8.03 6.23
N LYS A 58 -0.12 -8.47 6.82
CA LYS A 58 -0.14 -9.63 7.71
C LYS A 58 -0.53 -10.87 6.91
N THR A 59 0.02 -12.02 7.26
CA THR A 59 -0.43 -13.32 6.74
C THR A 59 -1.94 -13.49 6.87
N GLY A 60 -2.53 -14.17 5.90
CA GLY A 60 -3.96 -14.44 5.83
C GLY A 60 -4.65 -13.78 4.65
N ARG A 61 -5.94 -13.47 4.80
CA ARG A 61 -6.77 -12.93 3.72
C ARG A 61 -6.38 -11.48 3.43
N ILE A 62 -6.16 -11.18 2.15
CA ILE A 62 -6.00 -9.81 1.66
C ILE A 62 -7.29 -9.02 1.99
N PRO A 63 -7.22 -7.98 2.86
CA PRO A 63 -8.40 -7.22 3.21
C PRO A 63 -8.81 -6.29 2.05
N PRO A 64 -10.10 -6.00 1.84
CA PRO A 64 -10.52 -5.07 0.78
C PRO A 64 -9.86 -3.69 0.88
N THR A 65 -9.58 -3.24 2.10
CA THR A 65 -8.85 -2.00 2.38
C THR A 65 -7.43 -2.01 1.81
N PHE A 66 -6.75 -3.16 1.78
CA PHE A 66 -5.43 -3.29 1.16
C PHE A 66 -5.48 -2.95 -0.33
N VAL A 67 -6.43 -3.54 -1.06
CA VAL A 67 -6.58 -3.34 -2.51
C VAL A 67 -6.89 -1.88 -2.82
N THR A 68 -7.79 -1.28 -2.04
CA THR A 68 -8.14 0.11 -2.22
C THR A 68 -6.97 1.05 -1.94
N ASN A 69 -6.22 0.81 -0.87
CA ASN A 69 -5.06 1.63 -0.51
C ASN A 69 -3.94 1.50 -1.55
N TYR A 70 -3.72 0.29 -2.06
CA TYR A 70 -2.78 0.03 -3.14
C TYR A 70 -3.13 0.84 -4.38
N ARG A 71 -4.39 0.80 -4.84
CA ARG A 71 -4.83 1.57 -6.02
C ARG A 71 -4.69 3.07 -5.84
N LEU A 72 -5.00 3.58 -4.65
CA LEU A 72 -4.83 5.01 -4.35
C LEU A 72 -3.36 5.42 -4.40
N LEU A 73 -2.47 4.64 -3.79
CA LEU A 73 -1.05 4.96 -3.76
C LEU A 73 -0.39 4.77 -5.12
N CYS A 74 -0.55 3.59 -5.71
CA CYS A 74 0.19 3.19 -6.90
C CYS A 74 -0.41 3.81 -8.16
N ASP A 75 -1.71 3.67 -8.37
CA ASP A 75 -2.34 4.11 -9.62
C ASP A 75 -2.55 5.63 -9.60
N PHE A 76 -3.05 6.17 -8.49
CA PHE A 76 -3.46 7.57 -8.43
C PHE A 76 -2.32 8.53 -8.06
N PHE A 77 -1.52 8.22 -7.03
CA PHE A 77 -0.47 9.13 -6.57
C PHE A 77 0.86 8.95 -7.31
N PHE A 78 1.25 7.71 -7.56
CA PHE A 78 2.55 7.39 -8.15
C PHE A 78 2.49 7.09 -9.64
N GLU A 79 1.29 6.91 -10.22
CA GLU A 79 1.07 6.53 -11.62
C GLU A 79 1.95 5.32 -12.03
N GLU A 80 2.02 4.30 -11.17
CA GLU A 80 2.88 3.10 -11.31
C GLU A 80 4.39 3.36 -11.45
N LYS A 81 4.90 4.59 -11.18
CA LYS A 81 6.33 4.92 -11.37
C LYS A 81 7.23 4.51 -10.22
N ILE A 82 6.66 4.24 -9.05
CA ILE A 82 7.40 3.87 -7.85
C ILE A 82 7.34 2.34 -7.70
N PRO A 83 8.48 1.63 -7.66
CA PRO A 83 8.48 0.20 -7.42
C PRO A 83 7.85 -0.09 -6.05
N VAL A 84 7.08 -1.17 -5.97
CA VAL A 84 6.43 -1.63 -4.75
C VAL A 84 7.01 -2.98 -4.36
N ALA A 85 7.45 -3.13 -3.12
CA ALA A 85 7.82 -4.43 -2.56
C ALA A 85 6.86 -4.82 -1.43
N LEU A 86 6.39 -6.07 -1.43
CA LEU A 86 5.49 -6.59 -0.42
C LEU A 86 6.28 -7.10 0.79
N ILE A 87 5.88 -6.69 1.99
CA ILE A 87 6.46 -7.20 3.23
C ILE A 87 5.39 -8.03 3.93
N VAL A 88 5.57 -9.35 3.95
CA VAL A 88 4.64 -10.28 4.59
C VAL A 88 5.12 -10.53 6.01
N THR A 89 4.27 -10.20 6.99
CA THR A 89 4.56 -10.35 8.42
C THR A 89 3.68 -11.41 9.05
N HIS A 90 4.04 -11.89 10.24
CA HIS A 90 3.33 -12.92 11.01
C HIS A 90 3.43 -14.34 10.42
N LEU A 91 4.64 -14.70 9.99
CA LEU A 91 4.96 -16.01 9.40
C LEU A 91 5.57 -16.99 10.41
N GLU A 92 5.49 -16.72 11.72
CA GLU A 92 6.11 -17.54 12.78
C GLU A 92 5.60 -18.98 12.86
N LYS A 93 4.53 -19.31 12.13
CA LYS A 93 3.96 -20.65 12.05
C LYS A 93 4.30 -21.39 10.76
N GLU A 94 5.04 -20.75 9.85
CA GLU A 94 5.49 -21.37 8.60
C GLU A 94 6.86 -22.00 8.80
N ASP A 95 7.02 -23.25 8.36
CA ASP A 95 8.30 -23.96 8.41
C ASP A 95 9.35 -23.30 7.51
N LEU A 96 8.91 -22.83 6.33
CA LEU A 96 9.67 -22.01 5.39
C LEU A 96 8.85 -20.77 5.06
N MET A 97 9.39 -19.59 5.37
CA MET A 97 8.64 -18.33 5.29
C MET A 97 8.20 -17.98 3.86
N ASP A 98 9.04 -18.29 2.86
CA ASP A 98 8.77 -17.98 1.46
C ASP A 98 7.70 -18.90 0.83
N ASP A 99 7.48 -20.09 1.40
CA ASP A 99 6.45 -21.02 0.91
C ASP A 99 5.05 -20.41 1.03
N TRP A 100 4.83 -19.55 2.03
CA TRP A 100 3.57 -18.84 2.16
C TRP A 100 3.33 -17.93 0.95
N TYR A 101 4.35 -17.17 0.54
CA TYR A 101 4.20 -16.28 -0.61
C TYR A 101 3.91 -17.06 -1.89
N ALA A 102 4.67 -18.14 -2.15
CA ALA A 102 4.47 -18.98 -3.33
C ALA A 102 3.05 -19.58 -3.40
N ARG A 103 2.45 -19.95 -2.26
CA ARG A 103 1.06 -20.45 -2.21
C ARG A 103 0.00 -19.36 -2.39
N ASN A 104 0.36 -18.11 -2.11
CA ASN A 104 -0.58 -16.99 -2.04
C ASN A 104 -0.38 -15.96 -3.17
N GLU A 105 0.65 -16.08 -4.01
CA GLU A 105 1.00 -15.10 -5.04
C GLU A 105 -0.15 -14.84 -6.02
N GLY A 106 -0.86 -15.89 -6.44
CA GLY A 106 -2.02 -15.79 -7.33
C GLY A 106 -3.18 -14.97 -6.73
N SER A 107 -3.23 -14.80 -5.41
CA SER A 107 -4.21 -13.92 -4.78
C SER A 107 -3.88 -12.44 -5.00
N PHE A 108 -2.60 -12.06 -5.13
CA PHE A 108 -2.22 -10.68 -5.46
C PHE A 108 -2.50 -10.38 -6.94
N ASP A 109 -2.21 -11.34 -7.82
CA ASP A 109 -2.53 -11.25 -9.25
C ASP A 109 -4.03 -11.05 -9.49
N SER A 110 -4.88 -11.79 -8.77
CA SER A 110 -6.33 -11.66 -8.88
C SER A 110 -6.87 -10.27 -8.48
N HIS A 111 -6.11 -9.53 -7.66
CA HIS A 111 -6.44 -8.17 -7.25
C HIS A 111 -5.68 -7.10 -8.04
N ALA A 112 -4.93 -7.49 -9.09
CA ALA A 112 -4.07 -6.64 -9.90
C ALA A 112 -3.02 -5.87 -9.09
N VAL A 113 -2.51 -6.49 -8.02
CA VAL A 113 -1.47 -5.93 -7.16
C VAL A 113 -0.12 -6.32 -7.75
N LYS A 114 0.60 -5.35 -8.32
CA LYS A 114 1.94 -5.55 -8.88
C LYS A 114 2.99 -5.22 -7.82
N CYS A 115 3.93 -6.12 -7.58
CA CYS A 115 5.13 -5.87 -6.80
C CYS A 115 6.37 -6.30 -7.59
N VAL A 116 7.48 -5.59 -7.39
CA VAL A 116 8.77 -5.92 -8.01
C VAL A 116 9.52 -6.98 -7.21
N ASP A 117 9.20 -7.11 -5.92
CA ASP A 117 9.79 -8.10 -5.02
C ASP A 117 8.94 -8.28 -3.75
N HIS A 118 9.32 -9.24 -2.92
CA HIS A 118 8.70 -9.49 -1.62
C HIS A 118 9.73 -9.89 -0.56
N ALA A 119 9.37 -9.69 0.71
CA ALA A 119 10.11 -10.23 1.84
C ALA A 119 9.16 -10.85 2.85
N CYS A 120 9.47 -12.06 3.26
CA CYS A 120 8.73 -12.83 4.25
C CYS A 120 9.46 -12.72 5.60
N ILE A 121 8.85 -12.03 6.57
CA ILE A 121 9.49 -11.72 7.84
C ILE A 121 8.69 -12.22 9.04
N THR A 122 9.40 -12.67 10.06
CA THR A 122 8.86 -13.05 11.37
C THR A 122 9.17 -11.97 12.40
N ALA A 123 8.35 -11.90 13.45
CA ALA A 123 8.74 -11.15 14.63
C ALA A 123 9.87 -11.90 15.35
N VAL A 124 10.85 -11.16 15.88
CA VAL A 124 11.85 -11.75 16.77
C VAL A 124 11.14 -12.19 18.05
N ALA A 125 11.14 -13.50 18.34
CA ALA A 125 10.72 -13.98 19.64
C ALA A 125 11.73 -13.48 20.69
N ASN A 126 11.26 -12.69 21.66
CA ASN A 126 12.01 -12.17 22.82
C ASN A 126 12.95 -10.98 22.56
N LEU A 127 12.42 -9.83 22.13
CA LEU A 127 13.09 -8.53 22.33
C LEU A 127 12.57 -7.74 23.53
N ASP A 128 11.70 -8.33 24.35
CA ASP A 128 11.52 -7.86 25.71
C ASP A 128 12.59 -8.55 26.58
N PRO A 129 13.68 -7.86 26.98
CA PRO A 129 14.40 -8.30 28.16
C PRO A 129 13.41 -8.11 29.30
N LYS A 130 12.67 -9.17 29.65
CA LYS A 130 12.10 -9.24 31.00
C LYS A 130 13.30 -9.06 31.92
N GLY A 131 13.36 -7.88 32.53
CA GLY A 131 14.33 -7.57 33.57
C GLY A 131 14.35 -8.75 34.52
N SER A 132 15.52 -9.36 34.65
CA SER A 132 15.84 -10.26 35.72
C SER A 132 15.82 -9.46 37.01
N GLU A 133 14.71 -9.50 37.74
CA GLU A 133 14.66 -9.42 39.21
C GLU A 133 13.31 -9.93 39.74
#